data_AF-A0A5K1GDW3-F1
#
_entry.id   AF-A0A5K1GDW3-F1
#
_cell.length_a   1.000
_cell.length_b   1.000
_cell.length_c   1.000
_cell.angle_alpha   90.00
_cell.angle_beta   90.00
_cell.angle_gamma   90.00
#
_symmetry.space_group_name_H-M   'P 1'
#
loop_
_entity.id
_entity.type
_entity.pdbx_description
1 polymer ?
#
loop_
_entity_poly.entity_id
_entity_poly.type
_entity_poly.pdbx_seq_one_letter_code
_entity_poly.pdbx_strand_id
1 'polypeptide(L)'
;MENNSTVDIVGVVVSMHPSSTIMRKNGTDMSGRSVELTIWGNFCNVEGQKLQKMCDSGMCHVLAVKACKVSDVSGKLVGTISSSQLFIDP
;
A
#
# COMPACT_ATOMS: atom_id res chain seq x y z
N MET A 1 8.35 -4.43 13.01
CA MET A 1 7.65 -5.61 12.49
C MET A 1 8.61 -6.70 12.08
N GLU A 2 8.21 -7.94 12.35
CA GLU A 2 8.87 -9.16 11.90
C GLU A 2 8.51 -9.44 10.43
N ASN A 3 9.45 -9.98 9.68
CA ASN A 3 9.19 -10.43 8.31
C ASN A 3 8.07 -11.47 8.31
N ASN A 4 7.24 -11.49 7.26
CA ASN A 4 6.13 -12.42 7.08
C ASN A 4 4.97 -12.27 8.10
N SER A 5 5.07 -11.28 9.02
CA SER A 5 3.97 -10.93 9.91
C SER A 5 2.81 -10.29 9.15
N THR A 6 1.60 -10.49 9.68
CA THR A 6 0.38 -9.87 9.18
C THR A 6 0.05 -8.66 10.03
N VAL A 7 -0.26 -7.54 9.39
CA VAL A 7 -0.54 -6.26 10.05
C VAL A 7 -1.74 -5.56 9.44
N ASP A 8 -2.37 -4.71 10.23
CA ASP A 8 -3.39 -3.78 9.76
C ASP A 8 -2.79 -2.37 9.74
N ILE A 9 -3.07 -1.61 8.67
CA ILE A 9 -2.54 -0.28 8.46
C ILE A 9 -3.69 0.69 8.27
N VAL A 10 -3.61 1.85 8.93
CA VAL A 10 -4.43 3.02 8.62
C VAL A 10 -3.52 4.23 8.44
N GLY A 11 -3.75 5.02 7.42
CA GLY A 11 -2.94 6.19 7.14
C GLY A 11 -3.55 7.11 6.08
N VAL A 12 -3.00 8.31 5.99
CA VAL A 12 -3.35 9.26 4.92
C VAL A 12 -2.51 8.95 3.69
N VAL A 13 -3.15 8.86 2.53
CA VAL A 13 -2.46 8.65 1.26
C VAL A 13 -1.82 9.96 0.81
N VAL A 14 -0.49 10.00 0.78
CA VAL A 14 0.28 11.20 0.42
C VAL A 14 0.77 11.21 -1.03
N SER A 15 0.97 10.04 -1.63
CA SER A 15 1.41 9.91 -3.02
C SER A 15 1.07 8.53 -3.56
N MET A 16 0.92 8.45 -4.89
CA MET A 16 0.76 7.20 -5.62
C MET A 16 1.78 7.09 -6.74
N HIS A 17 2.22 5.86 -6.98
CA HIS A 17 3.06 5.52 -8.11
C HIS A 17 2.20 4.82 -9.18
N PRO A 18 2.48 5.05 -10.48
CA PRO A 18 1.78 4.38 -11.56
C PRO A 18 1.80 2.86 -11.39
N SER A 19 0.69 2.20 -11.77
CA SER A 19 0.66 0.74 -11.84
C SER A 19 1.71 0.27 -12.86
N SER A 20 2.52 -0.68 -12.43
CA SER A 20 3.56 -1.28 -13.26
C SER A 20 3.68 -2.75 -12.94
N THR A 21 4.11 -3.54 -13.92
CA THR A 21 4.48 -4.93 -13.66
C THR A 21 5.77 -4.93 -12.87
N ILE A 22 5.68 -5.13 -11.55
CA ILE A 22 6.83 -5.12 -10.67
C ILE A 22 7.52 -6.49 -10.72
N MET A 23 8.64 -6.57 -11.43
CA MET A 23 9.60 -7.67 -11.31
C MET A 23 10.63 -7.31 -10.23
N ARG A 24 10.26 -7.46 -8.95
CA ARG A 24 11.05 -7.06 -7.75
C ARG A 24 11.33 -5.55 -7.66
N LYS A 25 10.81 -4.89 -6.62
CA LYS A 25 11.14 -3.49 -6.31
C LYS A 25 11.95 -3.44 -5.02
N ASN A 26 13.07 -2.73 -5.03
CA ASN A 26 13.75 -2.29 -3.82
C ASN A 26 13.03 -1.02 -3.35
N GLY A 27 12.47 -1.05 -2.15
CA GLY A 27 11.86 0.12 -1.54
C GLY A 27 12.15 0.08 -0.05
N THR A 28 12.75 1.15 0.46
CA THR A 28 13.10 1.29 1.86
C THR A 28 12.47 2.58 2.32
N ASP A 29 11.33 2.50 3.00
CA ASP A 29 10.98 3.55 3.95
C ASP A 29 10.16 2.97 5.10
N MET A 30 10.84 2.83 6.24
CA MET A 30 10.23 2.72 7.57
C MET A 30 10.86 3.77 8.48
N SER A 31 11.19 4.96 7.97
CA SER A 31 11.78 6.05 8.76
C SER A 31 10.82 6.62 9.82
N GLY A 32 9.66 5.99 10.03
CA GLY A 32 8.68 6.34 11.06
C GLY A 32 7.71 7.44 10.64
N ARG A 33 7.79 7.95 9.41
CA ARG A 33 6.91 9.00 8.89
C ARG A 33 5.99 8.54 7.76
N SER A 34 6.47 7.64 6.92
CA SER A 34 5.74 7.11 5.76
C SER A 34 6.03 5.62 5.61
N VAL A 35 5.05 4.89 5.05
CA VAL A 35 5.17 3.46 4.72
C VAL A 35 4.75 3.28 3.27
N GLU A 36 5.58 2.59 2.49
CA GLU A 36 5.21 2.21 1.12
C GLU A 36 4.35 0.94 1.13
N LEU A 37 3.10 1.06 0.69
CA LEU A 37 2.18 -0.06 0.50
C LEU A 37 2.15 -0.44 -0.98
N THR A 38 2.47 -1.70 -1.28
CA THR A 38 2.30 -2.26 -2.64
C THR A 38 0.98 -2.99 -2.77
N ILE A 39 0.18 -2.57 -3.75
CA ILE A 39 -1.13 -3.14 -4.07
C ILE A 39 -1.01 -4.05 -5.29
N TRP A 40 -1.55 -5.27 -5.20
CA TRP A 40 -1.42 -6.28 -6.25
C TRP A 40 -2.77 -6.74 -6.79
N GLY A 41 -2.75 -7.35 -7.98
CA GLY A 41 -3.91 -8.02 -8.57
C GLY A 41 -5.08 -7.05 -8.84
N ASN A 42 -6.31 -7.48 -8.53
CA ASN A 42 -7.51 -6.69 -8.80
C ASN A 42 -7.52 -5.36 -8.04
N PHE A 43 -6.92 -5.31 -6.85
CA PHE A 43 -6.79 -4.08 -6.08
C PHE A 43 -6.01 -2.99 -6.83
N CYS A 44 -5.07 -3.38 -7.69
CA CYS A 44 -4.31 -2.43 -8.51
C CYS A 44 -5.19 -1.78 -9.58
N ASN A 45 -6.22 -2.48 -10.07
CA ASN A 45 -7.09 -2.00 -11.14
C ASN A 45 -8.20 -1.09 -10.62
N VAL A 46 -9.05 -1.58 -9.71
CA VAL A 46 -10.25 -0.84 -9.29
C VAL A 46 -9.89 0.18 -8.21
N GLU A 47 -9.34 -0.30 -7.10
CA GLU A 47 -9.00 0.53 -5.95
C GLU A 47 -7.80 1.43 -6.24
N GLY A 48 -6.80 0.94 -6.98
CA GLY A 48 -5.66 1.73 -7.44
C GLY A 48 -6.05 2.92 -8.32
N GLN A 49 -7.00 2.75 -9.24
CA GLN A 49 -7.52 3.88 -10.03
C GLN A 49 -8.30 4.88 -9.18
N LYS A 50 -9.06 4.41 -8.19
CA LYS A 50 -9.76 5.31 -7.25
C LYS A 50 -8.76 6.11 -6.41
N LEU A 51 -7.73 5.45 -5.89
CA LEU A 51 -6.64 6.08 -5.14
C LEU A 51 -5.89 7.11 -5.99
N GLN A 52 -5.64 6.82 -7.27
CA GLN A 52 -4.94 7.76 -8.15
C GLN A 52 -5.76 9.05 -8.33
N LYS A 53 -7.06 8.92 -8.61
CA LYS A 53 -7.96 10.08 -8.74
C LYS A 53 -8.03 10.91 -7.47
N MET A 54 -7.97 10.25 -6.31
CA MET A 54 -7.95 10.92 -5.01
C MET A 54 -6.65 11.73 -4.83
N CYS A 55 -5.49 11.16 -5.16
CA CYS A 55 -4.23 11.92 -5.17
C CYS A 55 -4.27 13.09 -6.16
N ASP A 56 -4.82 12.87 -7.37
CA ASP A 56 -4.92 13.92 -8.40
C ASP A 56 -5.86 15.07 -7.98
N SER A 57 -6.81 14.81 -7.08
CA SER A 57 -7.72 15.84 -6.54
C SER A 57 -7.04 16.79 -5.55
N GLY A 58 -5.84 16.48 -5.08
CA GLY A 58 -5.13 17.26 -4.05
C GLY A 58 -5.71 17.12 -2.64
N MET A 59 -6.72 16.26 -2.46
CA MET A 59 -7.33 15.97 -1.17
C MET A 59 -6.58 14.85 -0.44
N CYS A 60 -6.50 14.98 0.88
CA CYS A 60 -5.96 13.92 1.76
C CYS A 60 -7.06 12.91 2.07
N HIS A 61 -6.89 11.66 1.61
CA HIS A 61 -7.84 10.57 1.86
C HIS A 61 -7.26 9.56 2.85
N VAL A 62 -8.14 8.98 3.67
CA VAL A 62 -7.75 7.94 4.65
C VAL A 62 -7.87 6.58 3.99
N LEU A 63 -6.82 5.77 4.11
CA LEU A 63 -6.78 4.40 3.63
C LEU A 63 -6.60 3.48 4.83
N ALA A 64 -7.52 2.54 5.01
CA ALA A 64 -7.33 1.41 5.92
C ALA A 64 -7.17 0.12 5.13
N VAL A 65 -6.15 -0.65 5.45
CA VAL A 65 -5.89 -1.95 4.82
C VAL A 65 -5.69 -3.00 5.89
N LYS A 66 -6.52 -4.04 5.82
CA LYS A 66 -6.52 -5.17 6.73
C LYS A 66 -5.73 -6.33 6.15
N ALA A 67 -5.06 -7.07 7.01
CA ALA A 67 -4.30 -8.27 6.68
C ALA A 67 -3.23 -8.04 5.60
N CYS A 68 -2.46 -6.97 5.76
CA CYS A 68 -1.27 -6.71 4.95
C CYS A 68 -0.09 -7.56 5.42
N LYS A 69 0.83 -7.86 4.50
CA LYS A 69 1.99 -8.70 4.77
C LYS A 69 3.27 -7.90 4.76
N VAL A 70 4.06 -8.01 5.83
CA VAL A 70 5.39 -7.43 5.92
C VAL A 70 6.38 -8.30 5.16
N SER A 71 7.19 -7.68 4.32
CA SER A 71 8.26 -8.34 3.60
C SER A 71 9.57 -7.60 3.80
N ASP A 72 10.63 -8.33 4.13
CA ASP A 72 12.00 -7.81 4.23
C ASP A 72 12.80 -8.02 2.92
N VAL A 73 12.14 -8.49 1.86
CA VAL A 73 12.78 -8.72 0.56
C VAL A 73 13.07 -7.36 -0.06
N SER A 74 14.35 -6.97 -0.02
CA SER A 74 14.87 -5.70 -0.56
C SER A 74 14.52 -4.42 0.23
N GLY A 75 14.43 -4.54 1.55
CA GLY A 75 13.96 -3.47 2.43
C GLY A 75 12.69 -3.89 3.13
N LYS A 76 12.26 -3.14 4.15
CA LYS A 76 11.00 -3.44 4.84
C LYS A 76 9.85 -2.77 4.12
N LEU A 77 9.02 -3.60 3.49
CA LEU A 77 7.87 -3.24 2.68
C LEU A 77 6.60 -3.86 3.24
N VAL A 78 5.47 -3.28 2.88
CA VAL A 78 4.16 -3.85 3.16
C VAL A 78 3.39 -4.05 1.87
N GLY A 79 2.80 -5.23 1.70
CA GLY A 79 2.04 -5.59 0.51
C GLY A 79 0.69 -6.20 0.83
N THR A 80 -0.26 -6.02 -0.09
CA THR A 80 -1.52 -6.76 -0.08
C THR A 80 -1.32 -8.22 -0.48
N ILE A 81 -2.12 -9.11 0.09
CA ILE A 81 -2.26 -10.53 -0.27
C ILE A 81 -3.71 -10.81 -0.65
N SER A 82 -4.00 -12.03 -1.12
CA SER A 82 -5.35 -12.42 -1.56
C SER A 82 -6.43 -12.25 -0.47
N SER A 83 -6.07 -12.34 0.81
CA SER A 83 -6.98 -12.14 1.94
C SER A 83 -7.02 -10.71 2.48
N SER A 84 -6.24 -9.78 1.92
CA SER A 84 -6.26 -8.39 2.36
C SER A 84 -7.59 -7.72 2.01
N GLN A 85 -8.00 -6.75 2.80
CA GLN A 85 -9.17 -5.91 2.53
C GLN A 85 -8.74 -4.45 2.53
N LEU A 86 -9.26 -3.66 1.59
CA LEU A 86 -8.89 -2.28 1.41
C LEU A 86 -10.13 -1.39 1.53
N PHE A 87 -10.05 -0.38 2.39
CA PHE A 87 -11.12 0.57 2.67
C PHE A 87 -10.63 1.99 2.42
N ILE A 88 -11.36 2.72 1.57
CA ILE A 88 -11.08 4.10 1.20
C ILE A 88 -12.09 4.99 1.90
N ASP A 89 -11.60 5.96 2.66
CA ASP A 89 -12.37 6.82 3.56
C ASP A 89 -13.32 6.03 4.47
N PRO A 90 -12.79 5.08 5.27
CA PRO A 90 -13.57 4.34 6.25
C PRO A 90 -14.10 5.22 7.40
#